data_AF-A0A7K3Z2J1-F1
#
_entry.id   AF-A0A7K3Z2J1-F1
#
_cell.length_a   1.000
_cell.length_b   1.000
_cell.length_c   1.000
_cell.angle_alpha   90.00
_cell.angle_beta   90.00
_cell.angle_gamma   90.00
#
_symmetry.space_group_name_H-M   'P 1'
#
loop_
_entity.id
_entity.type
_entity.pdbx_description
1 polymer ?
#
loop_
_entity_poly.entity_id
_entity_poly.type
_entity_poly.pdbx_seq_one_letter_code
_entity_poly.pdbx_strand_id
1 'polypeptide(L)'
;MKMKHSKTRLLSLILTVLILFPAAITIVNAQINHTIEKNLVDVAEQASERIQSLITSVYTDTNATEKIENCSLSNQFSDNVTRYQSDGLTKLNSAQQALSNSQFESATDLALEALDIFREVYGNLQLILIEAGVNNVSSVNMQELSDAIAREINRISTLKENLPSSTKTEVFSLLDDVNQILLEAKDLLLEDKYAEAKSLFVEAKQNISQIYHLLKDQAEESNSWRVEEYCQKLQTQIQEKFRYGTENGIDFNSAIQSMGYQSENQFMQMLQNRIQTAQSQSNINSILHECESVKEMVQGMEQVLNEEISHHQHGQDGTNGDHGSGGHNLGDSGEGGNTGKGGNG
;
A
#
# COMPACT_ATOMS: atom_id res chain seq x y z
N MET A 1 -16.01 -14.64 0.64
CA MET A 1 -14.99 -14.75 -0.42
C MET A 1 -14.38 -13.38 -0.67
N LYS A 2 -13.32 -12.97 0.06
CA LYS A 2 -12.56 -11.71 -0.15
C LYS A 2 -11.44 -11.61 0.89
N MET A 3 -10.25 -12.10 0.57
CA MET A 3 -9.01 -11.84 1.33
C MET A 3 -7.74 -12.14 0.51
N LYS A 4 -7.88 -12.24 -0.82
CA LYS A 4 -6.78 -12.61 -1.74
C LYS A 4 -6.12 -11.41 -2.41
N HIS A 5 -6.79 -10.25 -2.47
CA HIS A 5 -6.33 -9.08 -3.24
C HIS A 5 -5.68 -7.95 -2.42
N SER A 6 -5.82 -7.91 -1.08
CA SER A 6 -5.03 -6.97 -0.26
C SER A 6 -3.59 -7.45 -0.07
N LYS A 7 -3.41 -8.78 0.03
CA LYS A 7 -2.10 -9.42 0.09
C LYS A 7 -1.25 -9.16 -1.14
N THR A 8 -1.84 -9.06 -2.34
CA THR A 8 -1.10 -8.82 -3.60
C THR A 8 -0.56 -7.39 -3.73
N ARG A 9 -1.23 -6.40 -3.12
CA ARG A 9 -0.77 -4.99 -3.13
C ARG A 9 0.32 -4.73 -2.11
N LEU A 10 0.16 -5.29 -0.91
CA LEU A 10 1.21 -5.30 0.11
C LEU A 10 2.43 -6.11 -0.39
N LEU A 11 2.21 -7.25 -1.06
CA LEU A 11 3.30 -7.98 -1.73
C LEU A 11 3.96 -7.13 -2.80
N SER A 12 3.23 -6.42 -3.66
CA SER A 12 3.82 -5.62 -4.74
C SER A 12 4.73 -4.50 -4.21
N LEU A 13 4.33 -3.85 -3.12
CA LEU A 13 5.07 -2.76 -2.48
C LEU A 13 6.27 -3.29 -1.66
N ILE A 14 6.07 -4.39 -0.92
CA ILE A 14 7.15 -5.13 -0.25
C ILE A 14 8.14 -5.71 -1.27
N LEU A 15 7.67 -6.17 -2.44
CA LEU A 15 8.51 -6.67 -3.53
C LEU A 15 9.34 -5.52 -4.12
N THR A 16 8.77 -4.30 -4.25
CA THR A 16 9.54 -3.14 -4.74
C THR A 16 10.66 -2.73 -3.80
N VAL A 17 10.45 -2.87 -2.48
CA VAL A 17 11.44 -2.57 -1.44
C VAL A 17 12.46 -3.71 -1.28
N LEU A 18 12.03 -4.99 -1.32
CA LEU A 18 12.90 -6.18 -1.26
C LEU A 18 13.84 -6.28 -2.47
N ILE A 19 13.44 -5.74 -3.62
CA ILE A 19 14.22 -5.75 -4.86
C ILE A 19 15.39 -4.73 -4.83
N LEU A 20 15.32 -3.68 -4.00
CA LEU A 20 16.37 -2.67 -3.86
C LEU A 20 17.43 -3.03 -2.79
N PHE A 21 17.06 -3.85 -1.81
CA PHE A 21 17.89 -4.15 -0.64
C PHE A 21 17.94 -5.68 -0.37
N PRO A 22 18.75 -6.45 -1.12
CA PRO A 22 18.79 -7.91 -1.01
C PRO A 22 19.22 -8.46 0.37
N ALA A 23 19.81 -7.63 1.24
CA ALA A 23 20.14 -8.03 2.62
C ALA A 23 18.89 -8.21 3.51
N ALA A 24 17.78 -7.52 3.20
CA ALA A 24 16.52 -7.63 3.93
C ALA A 24 15.83 -9.01 3.79
N ILE A 25 16.26 -9.83 2.80
CA ILE A 25 15.71 -11.17 2.53
C ILE A 25 15.99 -12.13 3.70
N THR A 26 17.03 -11.88 4.51
CA THR A 26 17.39 -12.79 5.61
C THR A 26 16.44 -12.72 6.81
N ILE A 27 15.67 -11.65 6.99
CA ILE A 27 14.82 -11.47 8.17
C ILE A 27 13.37 -11.91 7.92
N VAL A 28 12.85 -11.77 6.69
CA VAL A 28 11.49 -12.19 6.34
C VAL A 28 11.27 -13.70 6.56
N ASN A 29 12.34 -14.51 6.48
CA ASN A 29 12.27 -15.96 6.71
C ASN A 29 12.66 -16.41 8.13
N ALA A 30 13.19 -15.54 9.00
CA ALA A 30 13.81 -15.97 10.25
C ALA A 30 12.90 -15.98 11.48
N GLN A 31 11.79 -15.23 11.52
CA GLN A 31 10.87 -15.26 12.67
C GLN A 31 9.48 -14.72 12.29
N ILE A 32 8.53 -15.63 12.09
CA ILE A 32 7.08 -15.35 11.95
C ILE A 32 6.53 -14.99 13.35
N ASN A 33 7.06 -13.94 13.97
CA ASN A 33 6.62 -13.45 15.29
C ASN A 33 6.64 -11.92 15.41
N HIS A 34 7.04 -11.18 14.36
CA HIS A 34 6.92 -9.73 14.31
C HIS A 34 5.90 -9.30 13.26
N THR A 35 5.07 -8.33 13.61
CA THR A 35 4.01 -7.80 12.76
C THR A 35 4.65 -7.06 11.56
N ILE A 36 3.93 -6.98 10.44
CA ILE A 36 4.43 -6.47 9.14
C ILE A 36 5.07 -5.08 9.28
N GLU A 37 4.56 -4.27 10.21
CA GLU A 37 4.95 -2.90 10.46
C GLU A 37 6.37 -2.81 11.04
N LYS A 38 6.74 -3.73 11.94
CA LYS A 38 8.11 -3.81 12.45
C LYS A 38 9.10 -4.17 11.35
N ASN A 39 8.76 -5.17 10.52
CA ASN A 39 9.62 -5.58 9.41
C ASN A 39 9.85 -4.41 8.43
N LEU A 40 8.85 -3.57 8.21
CA LEU A 40 8.98 -2.42 7.32
C LEU A 40 9.93 -1.35 7.89
N VAL A 41 9.82 -1.05 9.18
CA VAL A 41 10.74 -0.13 9.87
C VAL A 41 12.18 -0.68 9.85
N ASP A 42 12.36 -1.96 10.13
CA ASP A 42 13.69 -2.62 10.10
C ASP A 42 14.33 -2.56 8.69
N VAL A 43 13.51 -2.63 7.63
CA VAL A 43 13.98 -2.48 6.25
C VAL A 43 14.37 -1.04 5.93
N ALA A 44 13.60 -0.07 6.41
CA ALA A 44 13.93 1.35 6.28
C ALA A 44 15.25 1.70 7.02
N GLU A 45 15.48 1.09 8.18
CA GLU A 45 16.73 1.22 8.93
C GLU A 45 17.93 0.68 8.14
N GLN A 46 17.83 -0.54 7.60
CA GLN A 46 18.90 -1.11 6.77
C GLN A 46 19.19 -0.29 5.51
N ALA A 47 18.16 0.26 4.87
CA ALA A 47 18.32 1.16 3.73
C ALA A 47 19.10 2.42 4.13
N SER A 48 18.76 2.99 5.28
CA SER A 48 19.46 4.16 5.85
C SER A 48 20.93 3.86 6.14
N GLU A 49 21.24 2.75 6.82
CA GLU A 49 22.62 2.35 7.13
C GLU A 49 23.48 2.23 5.86
N ARG A 50 22.90 1.70 4.79
CA ARG A 50 23.59 1.55 3.51
C ARG A 50 23.89 2.89 2.85
N ILE A 51 22.96 3.85 2.91
CA ILE A 51 23.19 5.21 2.42
C ILE A 51 24.24 5.91 3.28
N GLN A 52 24.16 5.81 4.60
CA GLN A 52 25.16 6.38 5.51
C GLN A 52 26.55 5.82 5.22
N SER A 53 26.67 4.52 4.99
CA SER A 53 27.93 3.86 4.63
C SER A 53 28.51 4.39 3.32
N LEU A 54 27.66 4.55 2.29
CA LEU A 54 28.05 5.16 1.02
C LEU A 54 28.50 6.62 1.17
N ILE A 55 27.75 7.43 1.90
CA ILE A 55 28.10 8.83 2.16
C ILE A 55 29.44 8.92 2.91
N THR A 56 29.61 8.07 3.92
CA THR A 56 30.84 8.01 4.72
C THR A 56 32.03 7.61 3.86
N SER A 57 31.91 6.58 3.01
CA SER A 57 33.01 6.13 2.16
C SER A 57 33.49 7.23 1.22
N VAL A 58 32.56 8.00 0.65
CA VAL A 58 32.87 9.14 -0.22
C VAL A 58 33.61 10.24 0.54
N TYR A 59 33.12 10.66 1.71
CA TYR A 59 33.79 11.71 2.49
C TYR A 59 35.16 11.28 3.04
N THR A 60 35.38 9.98 3.25
CA THR A 60 36.67 9.46 3.70
C THR A 60 37.68 9.23 2.58
N ASP A 61 37.25 9.22 1.31
CA ASP A 61 38.11 9.08 0.14
C ASP A 61 38.36 10.46 -0.50
N THR A 62 39.55 11.02 -0.25
CA THR A 62 39.93 12.33 -0.81
C THR A 62 39.90 12.36 -2.34
N ASN A 63 40.19 11.23 -2.99
CA ASN A 63 40.11 11.10 -4.46
C ASN A 63 38.66 11.17 -4.93
N ALA A 64 37.74 10.54 -4.19
CA ALA A 64 36.31 10.62 -4.46
C ALA A 64 35.79 12.06 -4.39
N THR A 65 36.13 12.79 -3.32
CA THR A 65 35.69 14.18 -3.16
C THR A 65 36.27 15.11 -4.23
N GLU A 66 37.55 14.96 -4.59
CA GLU A 66 38.18 15.76 -5.65
C GLU A 66 37.54 15.50 -7.01
N LYS A 67 37.21 14.24 -7.33
CA LYS A 67 36.52 13.87 -8.57
C LYS A 67 35.13 14.48 -8.67
N ILE A 68 34.35 14.42 -7.59
CA ILE A 68 33.01 15.04 -7.53
C ILE A 68 33.12 16.55 -7.73
N GLU A 69 34.11 17.19 -7.10
CA GLU A 69 34.36 18.63 -7.24
C GLU A 69 34.78 19.02 -8.66
N ASN A 70 35.71 18.27 -9.26
CA ASN A 70 36.18 18.49 -10.63
C ASN A 70 35.06 18.35 -11.68
N CYS A 71 34.04 17.54 -11.38
CA CYS A 71 32.84 17.41 -12.21
C CYS A 71 31.74 18.42 -11.86
N SER A 72 31.98 19.36 -10.94
CA SER A 72 30.98 20.35 -10.47
C SER A 72 29.72 19.71 -9.87
N LEU A 73 29.83 18.50 -9.32
CA LEU A 73 28.70 17.74 -8.75
C LEU A 73 28.58 17.91 -7.23
N SER A 74 29.47 18.66 -6.57
CA SER A 74 29.51 18.83 -5.12
C SER A 74 28.19 19.33 -4.52
N ASN A 75 27.51 20.28 -5.18
CA ASN A 75 26.23 20.79 -4.71
C ASN A 75 25.14 19.71 -4.78
N GLN A 76 25.04 18.99 -5.90
CA GLN A 76 24.06 17.91 -6.06
C GLN A 76 24.29 16.78 -5.05
N PHE A 77 25.55 16.45 -4.78
CA PHE A 77 25.90 15.47 -3.76
C PHE A 77 25.47 15.95 -2.37
N SER A 78 25.84 17.19 -2.01
CA SER A 78 25.48 17.80 -0.73
C SER A 78 23.97 17.94 -0.52
N ASP A 79 23.22 18.28 -1.57
CA ASP A 79 21.77 18.41 -1.53
C ASP A 79 21.10 17.05 -1.25
N ASN A 80 21.60 15.96 -1.88
CA ASN A 80 21.12 14.61 -1.61
C ASN A 80 21.48 14.13 -0.20
N VAL A 81 22.69 14.43 0.29
CA VAL A 81 23.08 14.15 1.68
C VAL A 81 22.17 14.90 2.66
N THR A 82 21.88 16.17 2.37
CA THR A 82 20.98 16.99 3.19
C THR A 82 19.58 16.40 3.20
N ARG A 83 19.01 16.05 2.05
CA ARG A 83 17.67 15.43 1.96
C ARG A 83 17.60 14.10 2.72
N TYR A 84 18.64 13.28 2.65
CA TYR A 84 18.75 12.06 3.46
C TYR A 84 18.69 12.37 4.96
N GLN A 85 19.44 13.38 5.42
CA GLN A 85 19.52 13.74 6.84
C GLN A 85 18.28 14.46 7.36
N SER A 86 17.75 15.44 6.62
CA SER A 86 16.65 16.30 7.06
C SER A 86 15.30 15.61 6.92
N ASP A 87 15.09 14.88 5.83
CA ASP A 87 13.78 14.34 5.49
C ASP A 87 13.75 12.85 5.77
N GLY A 88 14.68 12.09 5.18
CA GLY A 88 14.72 10.63 5.28
C GLY A 88 14.89 10.11 6.71
N LEU A 89 15.94 10.56 7.41
CA LEU A 89 16.20 10.15 8.80
C LEU A 89 15.11 10.64 9.76
N THR A 90 14.56 11.84 9.54
CA THR A 90 13.44 12.34 10.35
C THR A 90 12.21 11.43 10.25
N LYS A 91 11.88 10.97 9.03
CA LYS A 91 10.78 10.02 8.81
C LYS A 91 11.07 8.66 9.44
N LEU A 92 12.27 8.11 9.27
CA LEU A 92 12.67 6.85 9.91
C LEU A 92 12.59 6.91 11.44
N ASN A 93 13.14 7.96 12.04
CA ASN A 93 13.10 8.15 13.50
C ASN A 93 11.65 8.27 14.00
N SER A 94 10.80 8.99 13.27
CA SER A 94 9.39 9.11 13.59
C SER A 94 8.66 7.76 13.46
N ALA A 95 9.02 6.94 12.47
CA ALA A 95 8.49 5.59 12.30
C ALA A 95 8.89 4.67 13.47
N GLN A 96 10.15 4.71 13.89
CA GLN A 96 10.66 3.95 15.05
C GLN A 96 9.97 4.39 16.35
N GLN A 97 9.72 5.69 16.53
CA GLN A 97 8.99 6.22 17.68
C GLN A 97 7.52 5.78 17.68
N ALA A 98 6.84 5.89 16.54
CA ALA A 98 5.46 5.44 16.37
C ALA A 98 5.34 3.93 16.66
N LEU A 99 6.28 3.12 16.16
CA LEU A 99 6.33 1.69 16.43
C LEU A 99 6.49 1.40 17.93
N SER A 100 7.39 2.13 18.61
CA SER A 100 7.61 2.01 20.06
C SER A 100 6.38 2.39 20.87
N ASN A 101 5.57 3.33 20.37
CA ASN A 101 4.30 3.73 20.95
C ASN A 101 3.12 2.84 20.53
N SER A 102 3.37 1.73 19.83
CA SER A 102 2.33 0.83 19.27
C SER A 102 1.36 1.53 18.29
N GLN A 103 1.79 2.64 17.68
CA GLN A 103 1.06 3.35 16.62
C GLN A 103 1.41 2.73 15.26
N PHE A 104 0.98 1.50 15.04
CA PHE A 104 1.41 0.65 13.92
C PHE A 104 1.12 1.22 12.53
N GLU A 105 -0.04 1.86 12.35
CA GLU A 105 -0.42 2.50 11.08
C GLU A 105 0.52 3.66 10.76
N SER A 106 0.71 4.58 11.71
CA SER A 106 1.64 5.70 11.56
C SER A 106 3.08 5.25 11.37
N ALA A 107 3.52 4.19 12.06
CA ALA A 107 4.85 3.61 11.89
C ALA A 107 5.06 3.09 10.45
N THR A 108 4.04 2.46 9.89
CA THR A 108 4.06 1.94 8.51
C THR A 108 4.16 3.08 7.51
N ASP A 109 3.33 4.11 7.65
CA ASP A 109 3.31 5.26 6.74
C ASP A 109 4.64 6.00 6.73
N LEU A 110 5.17 6.30 7.92
CA LEU A 110 6.44 6.99 8.07
C LEU A 110 7.62 6.16 7.54
N ALA A 111 7.59 4.83 7.69
CA ALA A 111 8.62 3.95 7.14
C ALA A 111 8.58 3.89 5.61
N LEU A 112 7.38 3.89 5.00
CA LEU A 112 7.24 3.95 3.53
C LEU A 112 7.74 5.28 2.98
N GLU A 113 7.39 6.39 3.62
CA GLU A 113 7.89 7.72 3.25
C GLU A 113 9.42 7.80 3.35
N ALA A 114 10.00 7.25 4.42
CA ALA A 114 11.46 7.18 4.56
C ALA A 114 12.10 6.35 3.43
N LEU A 115 11.53 5.19 3.11
CA LEU A 115 12.04 4.32 2.04
C LEU A 115 11.97 4.96 0.66
N ASP A 116 10.93 5.75 0.35
CA ASP A 116 10.82 6.47 -0.92
C ASP A 116 11.97 7.50 -1.04
N ILE A 117 12.22 8.27 0.02
CA ILE A 117 13.32 9.24 0.09
C ILE A 117 14.67 8.54 -0.02
N PHE A 118 14.89 7.47 0.74
CA PHE A 118 16.13 6.71 0.73
C PHE A 118 16.44 6.13 -0.64
N ARG A 119 15.43 5.61 -1.32
CA ARG A 119 15.58 5.09 -2.68
C ARG A 119 16.01 6.18 -3.66
N GLU A 120 15.36 7.35 -3.61
CA GLU A 120 15.68 8.48 -4.48
C GLU A 120 17.11 8.98 -4.20
N VAL A 121 17.45 9.22 -2.94
CA VAL A 121 18.78 9.66 -2.54
C VAL A 121 19.84 8.64 -2.94
N TYR A 122 19.65 7.36 -2.65
CA TYR A 122 20.63 6.33 -3.02
C TYR A 122 20.83 6.26 -4.54
N GLY A 123 19.75 6.34 -5.32
CA GLY A 123 19.82 6.38 -6.78
C GLY A 123 20.63 7.58 -7.29
N ASN A 124 20.34 8.77 -6.78
CA ASN A 124 21.02 10.00 -7.16
C ASN A 124 22.50 9.99 -6.75
N LEU A 125 22.82 9.56 -5.53
CA LEU A 125 24.21 9.44 -5.08
C LEU A 125 24.99 8.49 -5.97
N GLN A 126 24.41 7.34 -6.34
CA GLN A 126 25.06 6.40 -7.26
C GLN A 126 25.31 7.03 -8.64
N LEU A 127 24.34 7.75 -9.20
CA LEU A 127 24.51 8.45 -10.48
C LEU A 127 25.64 9.48 -10.41
N ILE A 128 25.68 10.30 -9.35
CA ILE A 128 26.74 11.30 -9.13
C ILE A 128 28.11 10.65 -9.06
N LEU A 129 28.25 9.55 -8.30
CA LEU A 129 29.53 8.85 -8.16
C LEU A 129 30.00 8.26 -9.48
N ILE A 130 29.07 7.70 -10.25
CA ILE A 130 29.36 7.17 -11.58
C ILE A 130 29.81 8.30 -12.52
N GLU A 131 29.10 9.41 -12.55
CA GLU A 131 29.41 10.59 -13.39
C GLU A 131 30.76 11.21 -13.02
N ALA A 132 31.04 11.36 -11.73
CA ALA A 132 32.32 11.83 -11.21
C ALA A 132 33.48 10.85 -11.47
N GLY A 133 33.19 9.62 -11.93
CA GLY A 133 34.21 8.58 -12.07
C GLY A 133 34.76 8.10 -10.73
N VAL A 134 33.98 8.28 -9.67
CA VAL A 134 34.20 7.74 -8.33
C VAL A 134 33.65 6.32 -8.30
N ASN A 135 34.48 5.39 -8.76
CA ASN A 135 34.37 3.98 -8.45
C ASN A 135 35.80 3.51 -8.14
N ASN A 136 35.95 2.46 -7.31
CA ASN A 136 37.21 1.77 -7.05
C ASN A 136 37.76 1.16 -8.35
N VAL A 137 38.34 1.98 -9.23
CA VAL A 137 38.57 1.61 -10.63
C VAL A 137 40.05 1.36 -10.89
N SER A 138 40.51 0.16 -10.53
CA SER A 138 41.75 -0.43 -11.06
C SER A 138 41.46 -1.86 -11.52
N SER A 139 41.29 -2.08 -12.83
CA SER A 139 41.24 -3.38 -13.55
C SER A 139 40.29 -4.51 -13.06
N VAL A 140 39.63 -4.38 -11.91
CA VAL A 140 38.60 -5.26 -11.33
C VAL A 140 37.18 -4.86 -11.83
N ASN A 141 37.10 -3.77 -12.61
CA ASN A 141 35.87 -3.03 -12.95
C ASN A 141 34.90 -3.67 -13.94
N MET A 142 35.38 -4.52 -14.85
CA MET A 142 34.47 -5.13 -15.83
C MET A 142 33.58 -6.15 -15.16
N GLN A 143 34.10 -6.91 -14.18
CA GLN A 143 33.31 -7.90 -13.46
C GLN A 143 32.26 -7.24 -12.57
N GLU A 144 32.62 -6.18 -11.86
CA GLU A 144 31.66 -5.47 -10.99
C GLU A 144 30.54 -4.78 -11.79
N LEU A 145 30.88 -4.15 -12.92
CA LEU A 145 29.88 -3.55 -13.81
C LEU A 145 29.04 -4.64 -14.50
N SER A 146 29.65 -5.76 -14.91
CA SER A 146 28.94 -6.92 -15.46
C SER A 146 27.95 -7.51 -14.44
N ASP A 147 28.38 -7.69 -13.19
CA ASP A 147 27.52 -8.17 -12.10
C ASP A 147 26.39 -7.18 -11.80
N ALA A 148 26.66 -5.87 -11.87
CA ALA A 148 25.66 -4.82 -11.70
C ALA A 148 24.61 -4.84 -12.83
N ILE A 149 25.05 -4.92 -14.08
CA ILE A 149 24.18 -5.06 -15.25
C ILE A 149 23.34 -6.32 -15.14
N ALA A 150 23.94 -7.47 -14.79
CA ALA A 150 23.24 -8.74 -14.63
C ALA A 150 22.15 -8.66 -13.53
N ARG A 151 22.44 -7.99 -12.41
CA ARG A 151 21.45 -7.76 -11.35
C ARG A 151 20.28 -6.91 -11.85
N GLU A 152 20.53 -5.83 -12.58
CA GLU A 152 19.46 -4.98 -13.10
C GLU A 152 18.64 -5.67 -14.20
N ILE A 153 19.24 -6.49 -15.07
CA ILE A 153 18.51 -7.31 -16.06
C ILE A 153 17.55 -8.26 -15.37
N ASN A 154 18.03 -9.01 -14.36
CA ASN A 154 17.19 -9.93 -13.60
C ASN A 154 16.05 -9.18 -12.90
N ARG A 155 16.37 -8.03 -12.31
CA ARG A 155 15.40 -7.16 -11.64
C ARG A 155 14.31 -6.65 -12.59
N ILE A 156 14.66 -6.22 -13.79
CA ILE A 156 13.71 -5.74 -14.80
C ILE A 156 12.85 -6.88 -15.34
N SER A 157 13.45 -8.05 -15.57
CA SER A 157 12.72 -9.26 -15.95
C SER A 157 11.71 -9.65 -14.88
N THR A 158 12.14 -9.71 -13.62
CA THR A 158 11.27 -10.01 -12.46
C THR A 158 10.17 -8.97 -12.32
N LEU A 159 10.47 -7.68 -12.48
CA LEU A 159 9.45 -6.63 -12.45
C LEU A 159 8.41 -6.87 -13.54
N LYS A 160 8.83 -7.09 -14.79
CA LYS A 160 7.95 -7.34 -15.93
C LYS A 160 7.02 -8.54 -15.71
N GLU A 161 7.54 -9.64 -15.17
CA GLU A 161 6.76 -10.86 -14.87
C GLU A 161 5.69 -10.65 -13.79
N ASN A 162 5.94 -9.75 -12.84
CA ASN A 162 5.05 -9.50 -11.72
C ASN A 162 4.05 -8.36 -11.96
N LEU A 163 4.16 -7.64 -13.08
CA LEU A 163 3.24 -6.55 -13.39
C LEU A 163 1.85 -7.09 -13.78
N PRO A 164 0.76 -6.47 -13.28
CA PRO A 164 -0.59 -6.81 -13.71
C PRO A 164 -0.78 -6.61 -15.20
N SER A 165 -1.65 -7.41 -15.83
CA SER A 165 -2.06 -7.22 -17.23
C SER A 165 -2.75 -5.88 -17.50
N SER A 166 -3.24 -5.21 -16.45
CA SER A 166 -3.83 -3.86 -16.52
C SER A 166 -2.78 -2.74 -16.50
N THR A 167 -1.48 -3.04 -16.49
CA THR A 167 -0.41 -2.03 -16.52
C THR A 167 -0.38 -1.31 -17.88
N LYS A 168 -0.16 0.01 -17.88
CA LYS A 168 -0.11 0.82 -19.11
C LYS A 168 0.94 0.25 -20.08
N THR A 169 0.60 0.15 -21.37
CA THR A 169 1.48 -0.38 -22.42
C THR A 169 2.82 0.34 -22.49
N GLU A 170 2.83 1.65 -22.22
CA GLU A 170 4.03 2.48 -22.14
C GLU A 170 5.06 1.96 -21.14
N VAL A 171 4.62 1.45 -19.98
CA VAL A 171 5.50 0.85 -18.97
C VAL A 171 6.17 -0.40 -19.51
N PHE A 172 5.43 -1.26 -20.22
CA PHE A 172 6.00 -2.45 -20.84
C PHE A 172 7.01 -2.09 -21.94
N SER A 173 6.73 -1.06 -22.73
CA SER A 173 7.68 -0.56 -23.74
C SER A 173 8.98 -0.09 -23.10
N LEU A 174 8.90 0.76 -22.07
CA LEU A 174 10.07 1.26 -21.35
C LEU A 174 10.89 0.14 -20.69
N LEU A 175 10.22 -0.89 -20.14
CA LEU A 175 10.91 -2.06 -19.59
C LEU A 175 11.68 -2.82 -20.67
N ASP A 176 11.13 -2.93 -21.87
CA ASP A 176 11.82 -3.56 -23.01
C ASP A 176 13.00 -2.72 -23.48
N ASP A 177 12.83 -1.41 -23.58
CA ASP A 177 13.90 -0.47 -23.95
C ASP A 177 15.05 -0.52 -22.93
N VAL A 178 14.76 -0.48 -21.63
CA VAL A 178 15.75 -0.63 -20.56
C VAL A 178 16.49 -1.96 -20.64
N ASN A 179 15.76 -3.05 -20.86
CA ASN A 179 16.37 -4.36 -20.96
C ASN A 179 17.31 -4.43 -22.16
N GLN A 180 16.93 -3.84 -23.29
CA GLN A 180 17.77 -3.74 -24.48
C GLN A 180 19.05 -2.93 -24.22
N ILE A 181 18.94 -1.76 -23.58
CA ILE A 181 20.10 -0.93 -23.19
C ILE A 181 21.06 -1.71 -22.27
N LEU A 182 20.53 -2.45 -21.30
CA LEU A 182 21.34 -3.27 -20.39
C LEU A 182 22.04 -4.43 -21.11
N LEU A 183 21.39 -5.05 -22.09
CA LEU A 183 22.01 -6.08 -22.92
C LEU A 183 23.12 -5.49 -23.80
N GLU A 184 22.91 -4.33 -24.40
CA GLU A 184 23.94 -3.62 -25.16
C GLU A 184 25.13 -3.21 -24.29
N ALA A 185 24.88 -2.72 -23.08
CA ALA A 185 25.93 -2.42 -22.10
C ALA A 185 26.76 -3.67 -21.77
N LYS A 186 26.11 -4.84 -21.66
CA LYS A 186 26.77 -6.12 -21.41
C LYS A 186 27.64 -6.55 -22.58
N ASP A 187 27.15 -6.41 -23.81
CA ASP A 187 27.89 -6.76 -25.02
C ASP A 187 29.12 -5.86 -25.20
N LEU A 188 28.99 -4.56 -24.90
CA LEU A 188 30.13 -3.62 -24.90
C LEU A 188 31.21 -4.00 -23.88
N LEU A 189 30.86 -4.62 -22.74
CA LEU A 189 31.86 -5.15 -21.82
C LEU A 189 32.62 -6.34 -22.39
N LEU A 190 31.99 -7.18 -23.22
CA LEU A 190 32.67 -8.28 -23.91
C LEU A 190 33.63 -7.79 -25.00
N GLU A 191 33.39 -6.58 -25.52
CA GLU A 191 34.24 -5.90 -26.50
C GLU A 191 35.31 -5.00 -25.85
N ASP A 192 35.52 -5.09 -24.54
CA ASP A 192 36.41 -4.23 -23.74
C ASP A 192 36.09 -2.70 -23.82
N LYS A 193 34.88 -2.34 -24.25
CA LYS A 193 34.40 -0.95 -24.37
C LYS A 193 33.77 -0.44 -23.07
N TYR A 194 34.57 -0.40 -22.02
CA TYR A 194 34.10 -0.08 -20.66
C TYR A 194 33.40 1.28 -20.52
N ALA A 195 33.94 2.33 -21.14
CA ALA A 195 33.37 3.68 -21.01
C ALA A 195 31.96 3.79 -21.63
N GLU A 196 31.75 3.13 -22.76
CA GLU A 196 30.48 3.10 -23.47
C GLU A 196 29.47 2.22 -22.71
N ALA A 197 29.89 1.04 -22.23
CA ALA A 197 29.09 0.20 -21.36
C ALA A 197 28.62 0.91 -20.09
N LYS A 198 29.53 1.68 -19.46
CA LYS A 198 29.22 2.51 -18.28
C LYS A 198 28.17 3.57 -18.61
N SER A 199 28.30 4.24 -19.76
CA SER A 199 27.34 5.26 -20.20
C SER A 199 25.93 4.65 -20.39
N LEU A 200 25.83 3.52 -21.07
CA LEU A 200 24.54 2.83 -21.26
C LEU A 200 23.96 2.33 -19.93
N PHE A 201 24.80 1.85 -19.01
CA PHE A 201 24.33 1.44 -17.69
C PHE A 201 23.71 2.62 -16.92
N VAL A 202 24.32 3.82 -16.99
CA VAL A 202 23.76 5.05 -16.39
C VAL A 202 22.41 5.39 -17.00
N GLU A 203 22.31 5.37 -18.33
CA GLU A 203 21.08 5.63 -19.06
C GLU A 203 19.96 4.65 -18.64
N ALA A 204 20.29 3.36 -18.56
CA ALA A 204 19.36 2.35 -18.06
C ALA A 204 18.89 2.66 -16.64
N LYS A 205 19.79 3.08 -15.73
CA LYS A 205 19.41 3.44 -14.35
C LYS A 205 18.45 4.64 -14.30
N GLN A 206 18.61 5.63 -15.17
CA GLN A 206 17.70 6.77 -15.27
C GLN A 206 16.32 6.32 -15.76
N ASN A 207 16.27 5.52 -16.83
CA ASN A 207 15.01 4.99 -17.38
C ASN A 207 14.29 4.07 -16.39
N ILE A 208 15.03 3.26 -15.63
CA ILE A 208 14.48 2.47 -14.52
C ILE A 208 13.78 3.38 -13.50
N SER A 209 14.38 4.51 -13.12
CA SER A 209 13.76 5.45 -12.20
C SER A 209 12.43 5.99 -12.75
N GLN A 210 12.40 6.35 -14.03
CA GLN A 210 11.18 6.83 -14.70
C GLN A 210 10.07 5.77 -14.71
N ILE A 211 10.40 4.51 -15.00
CA ILE A 211 9.44 3.39 -14.94
C ILE A 211 8.79 3.30 -13.56
N TYR A 212 9.57 3.49 -12.49
CA TYR A 212 9.03 3.44 -11.14
C TYR A 212 8.11 4.62 -10.80
N HIS A 213 8.39 5.81 -11.32
CA HIS A 213 7.46 6.94 -11.20
C HIS A 213 6.15 6.66 -11.93
N LEU A 214 6.19 6.18 -13.17
CA LEU A 214 4.97 5.83 -13.92
C LEU A 214 4.13 4.75 -13.24
N LEU A 215 4.78 3.75 -12.65
CA LEU A 215 4.11 2.71 -11.87
C LEU A 215 3.45 3.26 -10.60
N LYS A 216 4.11 4.21 -9.93
CA LYS A 216 3.56 4.91 -8.76
C LYS A 216 2.32 5.71 -9.17
N ASP A 217 2.44 6.55 -10.19
CA ASP A 217 1.33 7.38 -10.69
C ASP A 217 0.14 6.52 -11.12
N GLN A 218 0.39 5.42 -11.84
CA GLN A 218 -0.68 4.50 -12.22
C GLN A 218 -1.34 3.84 -11.01
N ALA A 219 -0.57 3.49 -9.98
CA ALA A 219 -1.13 2.92 -8.76
C ALA A 219 -2.02 3.93 -8.02
N GLU A 220 -1.57 5.18 -7.91
CA GLU A 220 -2.31 6.28 -7.28
C GLU A 220 -3.61 6.59 -8.04
N GLU A 221 -3.55 6.73 -9.37
CA GLU A 221 -4.71 6.91 -10.24
C GLU A 221 -5.70 5.73 -10.11
N SER A 222 -5.18 4.50 -10.10
CA SER A 222 -5.99 3.29 -9.93
C SER A 222 -6.67 3.22 -8.56
N ASN A 223 -6.07 3.78 -7.52
CA ASN A 223 -6.66 3.81 -6.20
C ASN A 223 -7.75 4.87 -6.10
N SER A 224 -7.55 6.05 -6.68
CA SER A 224 -8.53 7.14 -6.67
C SER A 224 -9.90 6.69 -7.22
N TRP A 225 -9.95 6.10 -8.41
CA TRP A 225 -11.23 5.65 -8.99
C TRP A 225 -11.88 4.52 -8.18
N ARG A 226 -11.08 3.63 -7.57
CA ARG A 226 -11.61 2.52 -6.75
C ARG A 226 -12.24 3.01 -5.46
N VAL A 227 -11.64 4.03 -4.85
CA VAL A 227 -12.17 4.69 -3.65
C VAL A 227 -13.48 5.39 -3.98
N GLU A 228 -13.51 6.12 -5.09
CA GLU A 228 -14.73 6.76 -5.58
C GLU A 228 -15.85 5.74 -5.83
N GLU A 229 -15.60 4.69 -6.60
CA GLU A 229 -16.62 3.67 -6.91
C GLU A 229 -17.10 2.94 -5.64
N TYR A 230 -16.19 2.64 -4.71
CA TYR A 230 -16.52 2.00 -3.44
C TYR A 230 -17.42 2.89 -2.58
N CYS A 231 -17.01 4.14 -2.37
CA CYS A 231 -17.75 5.11 -1.57
C CYS A 231 -19.11 5.44 -2.18
N GLN A 232 -19.18 5.60 -3.51
CA GLN A 232 -20.42 5.88 -4.21
C GLN A 232 -21.41 4.72 -4.07
N LYS A 233 -20.96 3.46 -4.14
CA LYS A 233 -21.84 2.29 -3.90
C LYS A 233 -22.44 2.32 -2.49
N LEU A 234 -21.66 2.63 -1.46
CA LEU A 234 -22.14 2.72 -0.08
C LEU A 234 -23.13 3.89 0.10
N GLN A 235 -22.83 5.04 -0.51
CA GLN A 235 -23.73 6.20 -0.50
C GLN A 235 -25.08 5.89 -1.18
N THR A 236 -25.05 5.25 -2.35
CA THR A 236 -26.29 4.86 -3.05
C THR A 236 -27.09 3.85 -2.23
N GLN A 237 -26.43 2.88 -1.57
CA GLN A 237 -27.11 1.90 -0.72
C GLN A 237 -27.93 2.57 0.39
N ILE A 238 -27.34 3.54 1.10
CA ILE A 238 -28.04 4.21 2.20
C ILE A 238 -29.12 5.18 1.70
N GLN A 239 -28.89 5.87 0.58
CA GLN A 239 -29.91 6.71 -0.07
C GLN A 239 -31.14 5.90 -0.48
N GLU A 240 -30.93 4.71 -1.05
CA GLU A 240 -32.03 3.81 -1.43
C GLU A 240 -32.82 3.32 -0.20
N LYS A 241 -32.17 3.13 0.94
CA LYS A 241 -32.85 2.79 2.21
C LYS A 241 -33.72 3.93 2.73
N PHE A 242 -33.22 5.16 2.73
CA PHE A 242 -34.01 6.33 3.10
C PHE A 242 -35.20 6.55 2.14
N ARG A 243 -34.95 6.42 0.83
CA ARG A 243 -36.00 6.47 -0.20
C ARG A 243 -37.09 5.43 0.06
N TYR A 244 -36.69 4.18 0.31
CA TYR A 244 -37.63 3.10 0.62
C TYR A 244 -38.50 3.43 1.84
N GLY A 245 -37.92 3.89 2.95
CA GLY A 245 -38.72 4.24 4.13
C GLY A 245 -39.69 5.39 3.87
N THR A 246 -39.23 6.44 3.17
CA THR A 246 -40.10 7.57 2.79
C THR A 246 -41.28 7.11 1.93
N GLU A 247 -41.03 6.26 0.93
CA GLU A 247 -42.07 5.71 0.04
C GLU A 247 -43.06 4.79 0.77
N ASN A 248 -42.64 4.15 1.87
CA ASN A 248 -43.48 3.26 2.68
C ASN A 248 -44.03 3.94 3.95
N GLY A 249 -43.85 5.25 4.12
CA GLY A 249 -44.36 5.99 5.26
C GLY A 249 -43.67 5.67 6.60
N ILE A 250 -42.44 5.16 6.55
CA ILE A 250 -41.62 4.85 7.73
C ILE A 250 -40.90 6.12 8.17
N ASP A 251 -41.08 6.51 9.44
CA ASP A 251 -40.38 7.66 10.02
C ASP A 251 -39.06 7.23 10.66
N PHE A 252 -37.95 7.60 10.03
CA PHE A 252 -36.60 7.32 10.53
C PHE A 252 -36.04 8.37 11.49
N ASN A 253 -36.80 9.41 11.86
CA ASN A 253 -36.27 10.49 12.71
C ASN A 253 -35.72 9.96 14.05
N SER A 254 -36.45 9.06 14.71
CA SER A 254 -36.02 8.44 15.98
C SER A 254 -34.75 7.62 15.80
N ALA A 255 -34.68 6.81 14.74
CA ALA A 255 -33.51 6.01 14.36
C ALA A 255 -32.28 6.89 14.11
N ILE A 256 -32.42 7.93 13.30
CA ILE A 256 -31.34 8.88 12.97
C ILE A 256 -30.85 9.62 14.22
N GLN A 257 -31.76 10.07 15.08
CA GLN A 257 -31.44 10.76 16.34
C GLN A 257 -30.73 9.86 17.35
N SER A 258 -31.07 8.57 17.39
CA SER A 258 -30.37 7.59 18.25
C SER A 258 -28.87 7.46 17.92
N MET A 259 -28.51 7.72 16.66
CA MET A 259 -27.13 7.75 16.19
C MET A 259 -26.45 9.12 16.34
N GLY A 260 -27.14 10.09 16.95
CA GLY A 260 -26.62 11.43 17.20
C GLY A 260 -26.78 12.41 16.03
N TYR A 261 -27.55 12.06 15.00
CA TYR A 261 -27.83 12.93 13.86
C TYR A 261 -29.20 13.61 14.02
N GLN A 262 -29.29 14.88 13.64
CA GLN A 262 -30.52 15.68 13.69
C GLN A 262 -31.48 15.38 12.53
N SER A 263 -30.94 14.91 11.39
CA SER A 263 -31.73 14.61 10.19
C SER A 263 -30.96 13.71 9.22
N GLU A 264 -31.67 13.11 8.28
CA GLU A 264 -31.09 12.41 7.11
C GLU A 264 -30.08 13.31 6.38
N ASN A 265 -30.45 14.57 6.13
CA ASN A 265 -29.57 15.52 5.45
C ASN A 265 -28.25 15.74 6.20
N GLN A 266 -28.28 15.82 7.53
CA GLN A 266 -27.05 15.98 8.31
C GLN A 266 -26.16 14.73 8.21
N PHE A 267 -26.76 13.53 8.30
CA PHE A 267 -26.03 12.29 8.10
C PHE A 267 -25.40 12.23 6.69
N MET A 268 -26.17 12.54 5.64
CA MET A 268 -25.70 12.52 4.26
C MET A 268 -24.59 13.54 4.01
N GLN A 269 -24.65 14.72 4.63
CA GLN A 269 -23.56 15.69 4.57
C GLN A 269 -22.30 15.20 5.27
N MET A 270 -22.41 14.59 6.46
CA MET A 270 -21.25 14.01 7.13
C MET A 270 -20.64 12.85 6.34
N LEU A 271 -21.47 12.00 5.73
CA LEU A 271 -21.03 10.91 4.86
C LEU A 271 -20.28 11.48 3.65
N GLN A 272 -20.83 12.50 2.99
CA GLN A 272 -20.19 13.14 1.84
C GLN A 272 -18.83 13.76 2.22
N ASN A 273 -18.71 14.41 3.37
CA ASN A 273 -17.45 14.98 3.85
C ASN A 273 -16.39 13.89 4.10
N ARG A 274 -16.80 12.74 4.66
CA ARG A 274 -15.90 11.59 4.85
C ARG A 274 -15.45 10.99 3.53
N ILE A 275 -16.36 10.84 2.57
CA ILE A 275 -16.02 10.37 1.21
C ILE A 275 -15.02 11.32 0.55
N GLN A 276 -15.24 12.64 0.62
CA GLN A 276 -14.29 13.62 0.09
C GLN A 276 -12.92 13.54 0.80
N THR A 277 -12.92 13.32 2.11
CA THR A 277 -11.70 13.13 2.89
C THR A 277 -10.93 11.91 2.38
N ALA A 278 -11.60 10.76 2.20
CA ALA A 278 -11.02 9.54 1.66
C ALA A 278 -10.44 9.74 0.25
N GLN A 279 -11.15 10.48 -0.60
CA GLN A 279 -10.72 10.78 -1.97
C GLN A 279 -9.54 11.76 -2.04
N SER A 280 -9.38 12.62 -1.04
CA SER A 280 -8.29 13.60 -0.98
C SER A 280 -6.98 13.05 -0.39
N GLN A 281 -7.00 11.85 0.20
CA GLN A 281 -5.80 11.24 0.75
C GLN A 281 -4.88 10.74 -0.37
N SER A 282 -3.59 11.00 -0.24
CA SER A 282 -2.55 10.44 -1.13
C SER A 282 -1.96 9.13 -0.62
N ASN A 283 -2.00 8.91 0.70
CA ASN A 283 -1.46 7.71 1.34
C ASN A 283 -2.50 6.56 1.29
N ILE A 284 -2.06 5.37 0.84
CA ILE A 284 -2.92 4.18 0.70
C ILE A 284 -3.55 3.69 2.01
N ASN A 285 -2.84 3.77 3.13
CA ASN A 285 -3.36 3.35 4.43
C ASN A 285 -4.38 4.36 4.93
N SER A 286 -4.09 5.67 4.81
CA SER A 286 -5.07 6.72 5.11
C SER A 286 -6.32 6.60 4.25
N ILE A 287 -6.17 6.29 2.94
CA ILE A 287 -7.29 5.97 2.05
C ILE A 287 -8.10 4.78 2.59
N LEU A 288 -7.45 3.70 2.99
CA LEU A 288 -8.11 2.49 3.49
C LEU A 288 -8.81 2.74 4.83
N HIS A 289 -8.19 3.51 5.72
CA HIS A 289 -8.75 3.92 7.00
C HIS A 289 -10.02 4.73 6.82
N GLU A 290 -9.98 5.78 5.97
CA GLU A 290 -11.16 6.59 5.67
C GLU A 290 -12.25 5.77 4.96
N CYS A 291 -11.88 4.84 4.06
CA CYS A 291 -12.85 3.91 3.45
C CYS A 291 -13.52 3.00 4.49
N GLU A 292 -12.77 2.48 5.47
CA GLU A 292 -13.35 1.68 6.56
C GLU A 292 -14.26 2.54 7.45
N SER A 293 -13.87 3.78 7.75
CA SER A 293 -14.72 4.72 8.48
C SER A 293 -16.04 5.01 7.74
N VAL A 294 -15.98 5.23 6.41
CA VAL A 294 -17.18 5.38 5.56
C VAL A 294 -18.07 4.13 5.63
N LYS A 295 -17.46 2.95 5.56
CA LYS A 295 -18.18 1.67 5.68
C LYS A 295 -18.85 1.51 7.05
N GLU A 296 -18.14 1.74 8.14
CA GLU A 296 -18.68 1.65 9.50
C GLU A 296 -19.86 2.61 9.69
N MET A 297 -19.74 3.84 9.20
CA MET A 297 -20.80 4.84 9.26
C MET A 297 -22.06 4.39 8.50
N VAL A 298 -21.89 3.82 7.31
CA VAL A 298 -23.02 3.28 6.52
C VAL A 298 -23.62 2.04 7.16
N GLN A 299 -22.80 1.08 7.60
CA GLN A 299 -23.27 -0.15 8.24
C GLN A 299 -24.03 0.12 9.54
N GLY A 300 -23.54 1.06 10.36
CA GLY A 300 -24.23 1.49 11.58
C GLY A 300 -25.60 2.06 11.26
N MET A 301 -25.70 2.96 10.27
CA MET A 301 -26.98 3.52 9.86
C MET A 301 -27.91 2.45 9.25
N GLU A 302 -27.40 1.59 8.37
CA GLU A 302 -28.19 0.49 7.80
C GLU A 302 -28.80 -0.40 8.87
N GLN A 303 -28.06 -0.71 9.93
CA GLN A 303 -28.56 -1.52 11.03
C GLN A 303 -29.79 -0.86 11.68
N VAL A 304 -29.67 0.41 12.08
CA VAL A 304 -30.77 1.11 12.77
C VAL A 304 -31.97 1.30 11.83
N LEU A 305 -31.75 1.61 10.56
CA LEU A 305 -32.84 1.71 9.58
C LEU A 305 -33.55 0.37 9.37
N ASN A 306 -32.81 -0.76 9.33
CA ASN A 306 -33.41 -2.08 9.16
C ASN A 306 -34.22 -2.53 10.39
N GLU A 307 -33.78 -2.16 11.60
CA GLU A 307 -34.54 -2.37 12.84
C GLU A 307 -35.87 -1.61 12.79
N GLU A 308 -35.86 -0.34 12.38
CA GLU A 308 -37.07 0.48 12.25
C GLU A 308 -38.01 -0.06 11.15
N ILE A 309 -37.47 -0.47 10.00
CA ILE A 309 -38.26 -1.12 8.94
C ILE A 309 -38.95 -2.38 9.46
N SER A 310 -38.24 -3.19 10.23
CA SER A 310 -38.75 -4.44 10.78
C SER A 310 -39.83 -4.19 11.84
N HIS A 311 -39.67 -3.16 12.68
CA HIS A 311 -40.70 -2.71 13.63
C HIS A 311 -41.96 -2.22 12.92
N HIS A 312 -41.83 -1.46 11.85
CA HIS A 312 -42.96 -0.99 11.06
C HIS A 312 -43.74 -2.14 10.41
N GLN A 313 -43.01 -3.11 9.82
CA GLN A 313 -43.61 -4.28 9.17
C GLN A 313 -44.34 -5.19 10.17
N HIS A 314 -43.80 -5.39 11.39
CA HIS A 314 -44.46 -6.19 12.43
C HIS A 314 -45.56 -5.43 13.18
N GLY A 315 -45.54 -4.10 13.18
CA GLY A 315 -46.61 -3.26 13.75
C GLY A 315 -47.89 -3.23 12.90
N GLN A 316 -47.78 -3.42 11.58
CA GLN A 316 -48.93 -3.42 10.66
C GLN A 316 -49.77 -4.71 10.69
N ASP A 317 -49.21 -5.84 11.10
CA ASP A 317 -49.93 -7.12 11.22
C ASP A 317 -50.71 -7.28 12.54
N GLY A 318 -50.62 -6.30 13.46
CA GLY A 318 -51.21 -6.36 14.81
C GLY A 318 -52.64 -5.83 14.94
N THR A 319 -53.23 -5.25 13.89
CA THR A 319 -54.57 -4.63 13.94
C THR A 319 -55.51 -5.25 12.92
N ASN A 320 -55.91 -6.50 13.16
CA ASN A 320 -57.24 -7.00 12.80
C ASN A 320 -57.59 -8.17 13.72
N GLY A 321 -58.19 -7.83 14.87
CA GLY A 321 -58.95 -8.79 15.63
C GLY A 321 -60.26 -9.08 14.91
N ASP A 322 -60.56 -10.35 14.68
CA ASP A 322 -61.95 -10.81 14.68
C ASP A 322 -62.08 -12.05 15.57
N HIS A 323 -63.19 -12.08 16.31
CA HIS A 323 -63.46 -12.96 17.43
C HIS A 323 -63.80 -14.39 16.98
N GLY A 324 -63.22 -15.39 17.66
CA GLY A 324 -63.64 -16.79 17.53
C GLY A 324 -63.55 -17.50 18.88
N SER A 325 -64.67 -17.55 19.59
CA SER A 325 -64.82 -18.24 20.88
C SER A 325 -64.82 -19.76 20.75
N GLY A 326 -64.34 -20.44 21.79
CA GLY A 326 -64.62 -21.85 22.07
C GLY A 326 -63.41 -22.74 21.83
N GLY A 327 -62.95 -23.57 22.76
CA GLY A 327 -63.47 -24.00 24.04
C GLY A 327 -62.50 -25.06 24.57
N HIS A 328 -62.53 -25.24 25.88
CA HIS A 328 -61.83 -26.24 26.68
C HIS A 328 -61.36 -27.53 25.97
N ASN A 329 -60.13 -27.95 26.22
CA ASN A 329 -59.97 -29.25 26.89
C ASN A 329 -58.71 -29.32 27.76
N LEU A 330 -58.93 -29.90 28.94
CA LEU A 330 -58.00 -30.13 30.04
C LEU A 330 -57.24 -31.45 29.83
N GLY A 331 -56.06 -31.50 30.47
CA GLY A 331 -55.43 -32.73 30.93
C GLY A 331 -54.52 -33.43 29.91
N ASP A 332 -53.51 -34.18 30.31
CA ASP A 332 -52.99 -34.53 31.63
C ASP A 332 -51.64 -35.22 31.35
N SER A 333 -50.75 -35.05 32.30
CA SER A 333 -49.51 -35.75 32.62
C SER A 333 -49.30 -37.15 32.02
N GLY A 334 -48.06 -37.46 31.63
CA GLY A 334 -47.65 -38.82 31.26
C GLY A 334 -46.14 -38.97 31.11
N GLU A 335 -45.46 -39.17 32.24
CA GLU A 335 -44.08 -39.63 32.35
C GLU A 335 -43.78 -40.91 31.56
N GLY A 336 -42.52 -41.02 31.12
CA GLY A 336 -41.73 -42.22 31.40
C GLY A 336 -41.44 -43.16 30.23
N GLY A 337 -40.15 -43.50 30.07
CA GLY A 337 -39.76 -44.87 29.70
C GLY A 337 -38.97 -45.07 28.42
N ASN A 338 -37.67 -44.77 28.50
CA ASN A 338 -36.54 -45.60 28.07
C ASN A 338 -36.82 -46.91 27.29
N THR A 339 -36.22 -47.04 26.10
CA THR A 339 -35.48 -48.20 25.53
C THR A 339 -35.13 -47.79 24.09
N GLY A 340 -33.96 -48.02 23.49
CA GLY A 340 -32.97 -49.05 23.69
C GLY A 340 -32.77 -49.81 22.38
N LYS A 341 -31.68 -49.50 21.67
CA LYS A 341 -30.83 -50.42 20.88
C LYS A 341 -31.20 -50.80 19.43
N GLY A 342 -30.16 -50.67 18.58
CA GLY A 342 -29.89 -51.50 17.38
C GLY A 342 -30.48 -50.93 16.09
N GLY A 343 -29.78 -50.85 14.96
CA GLY A 343 -28.51 -51.44 14.55
C GLY A 343 -28.60 -51.84 13.07
N ASN A 344 -27.53 -51.52 12.34
CA ASN A 344 -27.09 -52.04 11.03
C ASN A 344 -27.84 -51.70 9.74
N GLY A 345 -27.02 -51.29 8.77
CA GLY A 345 -27.30 -51.06 7.37
C GLY A 345 -26.24 -50.15 6.78
#